data_AF-A0A9P6HBX9-F1
#
_entry.id   AF-A0A9P6HBX9-F1
#
_cell.length_a   1.000
_cell.length_b   1.000
_cell.length_c   1.000
_cell.angle_alpha   90.00
_cell.angle_beta   90.00
_cell.angle_gamma   90.00
#
_symmetry.space_group_name_H-M   'P 1'
#
loop_
_entity.id
_entity.type
_entity.pdbx_description
1 polymer ?
#
loop_
_entity_poly.entity_id
_entity_poly.type
_entity_poly.pdbx_seq_one_letter_code
_entity_poly.pdbx_strand_id
1 'polypeptide(L)'
;GRGIRWLVTLCGSIQQLVMENDRRLLGVSDEEDEDNEETPRPPQDPQELAQRRDRDWRSFQALTKLIPGLKQKISERSESLRTHYYTHLISGANSARSDDHSRAKPKIAEWINARPGVTEAQRLTLSIRDGRGLQHDLTGRLLCPIRYDWDDLSVRAKVRDELDGYSASSDYWIRCLYEGEEGDLRDVEKGFLRSQLLVKASTPPLSLGPLKF
;
A
#
# COMPACT_ATOMS: atom_id res chain seq x y z
N GLY A 1 -6.88 13.60 -21.02
CA GLY A 1 -7.25 13.49 -19.59
C GLY A 1 -6.02 13.72 -18.75
N ARG A 2 -6.07 14.63 -17.77
CA ARG A 2 -4.94 14.82 -16.85
C ARG A 2 -4.98 13.67 -15.85
N GLY A 3 -4.04 12.74 -15.97
CA GLY A 3 -3.84 11.69 -14.98
C GLY A 3 -3.66 12.34 -13.62
N ILE A 4 -4.50 11.99 -12.66
CA ILE A 4 -4.30 12.33 -11.26
C ILE A 4 -2.92 11.76 -10.91
N ARG A 5 -1.96 12.63 -10.62
CA ARG A 5 -0.64 12.19 -10.15
C ARG A 5 -0.88 11.53 -8.80
N TRP A 6 -0.60 10.23 -8.71
CA TRP A 6 -0.59 9.49 -7.46
C TRP A 6 0.45 10.12 -6.55
N LEU A 7 0.01 11.02 -5.67
CA LEU A 7 0.90 11.71 -4.75
C LEU A 7 1.11 10.80 -3.53
N VAL A 8 2.06 9.87 -3.64
CA VAL A 8 2.51 9.04 -2.50
C VAL A 8 3.45 9.90 -1.66
N THR A 9 2.90 10.90 -0.98
CA THR A 9 3.70 11.89 -0.23
C THR A 9 3.21 12.02 1.21
N LEU A 10 2.59 10.97 1.75
CA LEU A 10 2.30 10.89 3.18
C LEU A 10 3.09 9.71 3.74
N CYS A 11 4.21 10.03 4.38
CA CYS A 11 5.14 9.03 4.90
C CYS A 11 5.10 8.89 6.43
N GLY A 12 4.17 9.60 7.08
CA GLY A 12 3.97 9.62 8.54
C GLY A 12 2.53 10.00 8.90
N SER A 13 2.19 9.94 10.19
CA SER A 13 0.88 10.38 10.68
C SER A 13 0.74 11.90 10.57
N ILE A 14 -0.48 12.42 10.43
CA ILE A 14 -0.70 13.87 10.35
C ILE A 14 -0.12 14.62 11.56
N GLN A 15 -0.15 14.00 12.73
CA GLN A 15 0.48 14.50 13.95
C GLN A 15 2.00 14.61 13.79
N GLN A 16 2.67 13.58 13.27
CA GLN A 16 4.12 13.62 13.02
C GLN A 16 4.50 14.71 12.02
N LEU A 17 3.70 14.88 10.96
CA LEU A 17 3.94 15.92 9.96
C LEU A 17 3.82 17.33 10.55
N VAL A 18 2.84 17.53 11.43
CA VAL A 18 2.61 18.80 12.14
C VAL A 18 3.73 19.05 13.16
N MET A 19 4.08 18.05 13.96
CA MET A 19 5.17 18.15 14.94
C MET A 19 6.50 18.53 14.28
N GLU A 20 6.85 17.91 13.15
CA GLU A 20 8.08 18.28 12.42
C GLU A 20 8.00 19.69 11.84
N ASN A 21 6.83 20.13 11.36
CA ASN A 21 6.65 21.52 10.93
C ASN A 21 6.83 22.49 12.11
N ASP A 22 6.24 22.19 13.26
CA ASP A 22 6.29 23.05 14.45
C ASP A 22 7.70 23.11 15.02
N ARG A 23 8.43 21.98 15.06
CA ARG A 23 9.85 21.93 15.43
C ARG A 23 10.69 22.88 14.57
N ARG A 24 10.49 22.87 13.24
CA ARG A 24 11.19 23.78 12.31
C ARG A 24 10.78 25.24 12.49
N LEU A 25 9.54 25.53 12.87
CA LEU A 25 9.09 26.90 13.14
C LEU A 25 9.66 27.46 14.44
N LEU A 26 9.76 26.61 15.47
CA LEU A 26 10.30 26.97 16.78
C LEU A 26 11.84 27.01 16.79
N GLY A 27 12.50 26.50 15.76
CA GLY A 27 13.97 26.46 15.68
C GLY A 27 14.61 25.48 16.66
N VAL A 28 13.83 24.51 17.16
CA VAL A 28 14.29 23.51 18.13
C VAL A 28 15.36 22.63 17.47
N SER A 29 16.56 22.69 18.05
CA SER A 29 17.71 21.87 17.66
C SER A 29 17.65 20.51 18.34
N ASP A 30 18.40 19.54 17.81
CA ASP A 30 18.38 18.15 18.31
C ASP A 30 18.95 18.01 19.74
N GLU A 31 19.61 19.06 20.23
CA GLU A 31 20.21 19.11 21.56
C GLU A 31 19.17 19.35 22.69
N GLU A 32 17.96 19.83 22.37
CA GLU A 32 16.93 20.16 23.37
C GLU A 32 15.92 19.00 23.63
N ASP A 33 15.90 17.98 22.75
CA ASP A 33 14.98 16.83 22.84
C ASP A 33 15.54 15.68 23.71
N GLU A 34 16.83 15.73 24.11
CA GLU A 34 17.46 14.69 24.94
C GLU A 34 17.00 14.69 26.40
N ASP A 35 16.50 15.82 26.91
CA ASP A 35 16.21 16.00 28.34
C ASP A 35 14.81 15.54 28.79
N ASN A 36 13.93 15.08 27.88
CA ASN A 36 12.49 14.92 28.20
C ASN A 36 11.83 13.59 27.78
N GLU A 37 12.59 12.55 27.41
CA GLU A 37 12.03 11.21 27.13
C GLU A 37 12.48 10.16 28.15
N GLU A 38 11.55 9.75 29.02
CA GLU A 38 11.72 8.68 30.03
C GLU A 38 11.80 7.26 29.41
N THR A 39 11.90 7.15 28.07
CA THR A 39 12.01 5.87 27.36
C THR A 39 13.19 5.91 26.40
N PRO A 40 14.23 5.08 26.59
CA PRO A 40 15.36 5.02 25.66
C PRO A 40 14.86 4.64 24.26
N ARG A 41 14.86 5.60 23.33
CA ARG A 41 14.66 5.30 21.90
C ARG A 41 15.84 4.44 21.44
N PRO A 42 15.59 3.36 20.66
CA PRO A 42 16.69 2.60 20.07
C PRO A 42 17.57 3.56 19.25
N PRO A 43 18.90 3.37 19.23
CA PRO A 43 19.80 4.24 18.48
C PRO A 43 19.38 4.26 17.01
N GLN A 44 18.90 5.40 16.55
CA GLN A 44 18.56 5.63 15.16
C GLN A 44 19.77 6.25 14.48
N ASP A 45 20.12 5.78 13.27
CA ASP A 45 21.16 6.39 12.47
C ASP A 45 20.81 7.89 12.26
N PRO A 46 21.69 8.83 12.66
CA PRO A 46 21.46 10.25 12.46
C PRO A 46 21.09 10.61 11.01
N GLN A 47 21.63 9.87 10.05
CA GLN A 47 21.31 10.07 8.64
C GLN A 47 19.87 9.65 8.30
N GLU A 48 19.39 8.51 8.82
CA GLU A 48 18.01 8.07 8.63
C GLU A 48 17.00 9.02 9.28
N LEU A 49 17.32 9.52 10.47
CA LEU A 49 16.53 10.52 11.19
C LEU A 49 16.36 11.81 10.38
N ALA A 50 17.46 12.36 9.88
CA ALA A 50 17.44 13.56 9.06
C ALA A 50 16.60 13.36 7.80
N GLN A 51 16.77 12.24 7.10
CA GLN A 51 15.99 11.90 5.90
C GLN A 51 14.50 11.78 6.20
N ARG A 52 14.13 11.13 7.32
CA ARG A 52 12.74 10.98 7.75
C ARG A 52 12.09 12.33 8.00
N ARG A 53 12.74 13.21 8.78
CA ARG A 53 12.23 14.56 9.07
C ARG A 53 12.05 15.40 7.81
N ASP A 54 13.02 15.32 6.90
CA ASP A 54 12.94 15.98 5.60
C ASP A 54 11.76 15.49 4.76
N ARG A 55 11.52 14.18 4.77
CA ARG A 55 10.37 13.57 4.11
C ARG A 55 9.05 13.98 4.74
N ASP A 56 8.98 14.03 6.07
CA ASP A 56 7.79 14.44 6.81
C ASP A 56 7.47 15.93 6.56
N TRP A 57 8.48 16.80 6.56
CA TRP A 57 8.29 18.20 6.20
C TRP A 57 7.82 18.39 4.75
N ARG A 58 8.42 17.67 3.78
CA ARG A 58 7.94 17.70 2.38
C ARG A 58 6.49 17.22 2.26
N SER A 59 6.14 16.19 3.03
CA SER A 59 4.77 15.65 3.11
C SER A 59 3.79 16.68 3.65
N PHE A 60 4.15 17.41 4.70
CA PHE A 60 3.37 18.52 5.25
C PHE A 60 3.14 19.64 4.22
N GLN A 61 4.21 20.06 3.51
CA GLN A 61 4.11 21.09 2.48
C GLN A 61 3.20 20.66 1.33
N ALA A 62 3.23 19.39 0.93
CA ALA A 62 2.31 18.85 -0.06
C ALA A 62 0.85 18.86 0.46
N LEU A 63 0.63 18.40 1.69
CA LEU A 63 -0.69 18.31 2.29
C LEU A 63 -1.38 19.68 2.41
N THR A 64 -0.62 20.72 2.80
CA THR A 64 -1.14 22.10 2.89
C THR A 64 -1.50 22.72 1.54
N LYS A 65 -0.92 22.24 0.43
CA LYS A 65 -1.32 22.63 -0.93
C LYS A 65 -2.57 21.91 -1.39
N LEU A 66 -2.81 20.69 -0.90
CA LEU A 66 -3.95 19.86 -1.27
C LEU A 66 -5.23 20.19 -0.50
N ILE A 67 -5.10 20.58 0.77
CA ILE A 67 -6.23 20.84 1.66
C ILE A 67 -6.26 22.33 2.00
N PRO A 68 -7.12 23.12 1.33
CA PRO A 68 -7.29 24.53 1.66
C PRO A 68 -7.68 24.73 3.14
N GLY A 69 -7.11 25.73 3.80
CA GLY A 69 -7.41 26.03 5.20
C GLY A 69 -6.78 25.10 6.23
N LEU A 70 -6.00 24.09 5.81
CA LEU A 70 -5.35 23.14 6.71
C LEU A 70 -4.47 23.84 7.77
N LYS A 71 -3.64 24.80 7.35
CA LYS A 71 -2.76 25.55 8.27
C LYS A 71 -3.55 26.27 9.36
N GLN A 72 -4.68 26.89 8.99
CA GLN A 72 -5.56 27.57 9.94
C GLN A 72 -6.16 26.59 10.96
N LYS A 73 -6.58 25.40 10.51
CA LYS A 73 -7.13 24.36 11.37
C LYS A 73 -6.08 23.73 12.29
N ILE A 74 -4.82 23.63 11.85
CA ILE A 74 -3.71 23.16 12.69
C ILE A 74 -3.38 24.19 13.77
N SER A 75 -3.40 25.48 13.43
CA SER A 75 -3.16 26.59 14.38
C SER A 75 -4.31 26.82 15.38
N GLU A 76 -5.37 26.00 15.33
CA GLU A 76 -6.48 26.08 16.27
C GLU A 76 -5.97 25.91 17.72
N ARG A 77 -6.41 26.77 18.64
CA ARG A 77 -5.93 26.76 20.03
C ARG A 77 -6.53 25.61 20.83
N SER A 78 -7.71 25.14 20.41
CA SER A 78 -8.40 24.01 21.02
C SER A 78 -7.80 22.67 20.55
N GLU A 79 -7.13 21.96 21.47
CA GLU A 79 -6.57 20.63 21.21
C GLU A 79 -7.62 19.60 20.81
N SER A 80 -8.81 19.66 21.42
CA SER A 80 -9.91 18.74 21.12
C SER A 80 -10.42 18.93 19.69
N LEU A 81 -10.57 20.17 19.22
CA LEU A 81 -10.98 20.47 17.85
C LEU A 81 -9.91 20.06 16.84
N ARG A 82 -8.63 20.27 17.16
CA ARG A 82 -7.50 19.83 16.34
C ARG A 82 -7.47 18.31 16.20
N THR A 83 -7.55 17.59 17.32
CA THR A 83 -7.58 16.12 17.34
C THR A 83 -8.79 15.56 16.59
N HIS A 84 -9.97 16.16 16.78
CA HIS A 84 -11.17 15.78 16.06
C HIS A 84 -11.01 15.95 14.54
N TYR A 85 -10.43 17.07 14.10
CA TYR A 85 -10.13 17.31 12.69
C TYR A 85 -9.15 16.28 12.10
N TYR A 86 -8.09 15.91 12.83
CA TYR A 86 -7.16 14.85 12.42
C TYR A 86 -7.84 13.49 12.27
N THR A 87 -8.70 13.13 13.22
CA THR A 87 -9.48 11.89 13.16
C THR A 87 -10.36 11.86 11.91
N HIS A 88 -11.02 12.97 11.57
CA HIS A 88 -11.84 13.05 10.35
C HIS A 88 -11.01 12.91 9.07
N LEU A 89 -9.82 13.52 9.01
CA LEU A 89 -8.93 13.36 7.86
C LEU A 89 -8.45 11.91 7.69
N ILE A 90 -8.04 11.27 8.78
CA ILE A 90 -7.61 9.86 8.77
C ILE A 90 -8.78 8.96 8.39
N SER A 91 -9.96 9.18 8.97
CA SER A 91 -11.17 8.43 8.65
C SER A 91 -11.53 8.55 7.18
N GLY A 92 -11.57 9.77 6.63
CA GLY A 92 -11.82 10.00 5.20
C GLY A 92 -10.81 9.32 4.30
N ALA A 93 -9.52 9.39 4.63
CA ALA A 93 -8.46 8.70 3.89
C ALA A 93 -8.63 7.16 3.94
N ASN A 94 -8.94 6.62 5.11
CA ASN A 94 -9.21 5.18 5.28
C ASN A 94 -10.46 4.74 4.53
N SER A 95 -11.53 5.55 4.54
CA SER A 95 -12.76 5.30 3.79
C SER A 95 -12.50 5.29 2.29
N ALA A 96 -11.75 6.25 1.76
CA ALA A 96 -11.39 6.29 0.34
C ALA A 96 -10.57 5.05 -0.08
N ARG A 97 -9.53 4.70 0.70
CA ARG A 97 -8.73 3.48 0.48
C ARG A 97 -9.59 2.21 0.54
N SER A 98 -10.51 2.15 1.49
CA SER A 98 -11.43 1.03 1.66
C SER A 98 -12.38 0.92 0.46
N ASP A 99 -12.92 2.04 -0.03
CA ASP A 99 -13.77 2.08 -1.22
C ASP A 99 -13.03 1.57 -2.45
N ASP A 100 -11.84 2.11 -2.74
CA ASP A 100 -10.99 1.66 -3.85
C ASP A 100 -10.69 0.16 -3.77
N HIS A 101 -10.28 -0.33 -2.58
CA HIS A 101 -10.02 -1.75 -2.38
C HIS A 101 -11.29 -2.59 -2.55
N SER A 102 -12.44 -2.11 -2.06
CA SER A 102 -13.73 -2.80 -2.19
C SER A 102 -14.16 -2.94 -3.65
N ARG A 103 -13.87 -1.94 -4.50
CA ARG A 103 -14.19 -1.92 -5.93
C ARG A 103 -13.20 -2.72 -6.76
N ALA A 104 -11.93 -2.77 -6.37
CA ALA A 104 -10.91 -3.57 -7.04
C ALA A 104 -11.11 -5.08 -6.83
N LYS A 105 -11.52 -5.52 -5.63
CA LYS A 105 -11.74 -6.94 -5.29
C LYS A 105 -12.62 -7.73 -6.28
N PRO A 106 -13.84 -7.28 -6.64
CA PRO A 106 -14.67 -8.00 -7.60
C PRO A 106 -14.07 -7.94 -9.01
N LYS A 107 -13.39 -6.84 -9.38
CA LYS A 107 -12.73 -6.71 -10.68
C LYS A 107 -11.57 -7.68 -10.86
N ILE A 108 -10.75 -7.88 -9.83
CA ILE A 108 -9.68 -8.88 -9.87
C ILE A 108 -10.26 -10.29 -10.10
N ALA A 109 -11.33 -10.65 -9.37
CA ALA A 109 -11.99 -11.93 -9.55
C ALA A 109 -12.60 -12.08 -10.96
N GLU A 110 -13.22 -11.03 -11.48
CA GLU A 110 -13.72 -10.96 -12.86
C GLU A 110 -12.59 -11.22 -13.88
N TRP A 111 -11.44 -10.55 -13.72
CA TRP A 111 -10.30 -10.72 -14.63
C TRP A 111 -9.66 -12.10 -14.56
N ILE A 112 -9.63 -12.72 -13.39
CA ILE A 112 -9.12 -14.09 -13.22
C ILE A 112 -10.11 -15.08 -13.86
N ASN A 113 -11.41 -14.95 -13.61
CA ASN A 113 -12.43 -15.83 -14.17
C ASN A 113 -12.54 -15.73 -15.71
N ALA A 114 -12.21 -14.58 -16.27
CA ALA A 114 -12.21 -14.35 -17.72
C ALA A 114 -10.99 -14.96 -18.44
N ARG A 115 -10.05 -15.60 -17.72
CA ARG A 115 -8.88 -16.22 -18.33
C ARG A 115 -9.25 -17.48 -19.12
N PRO A 116 -8.59 -17.76 -20.25
CA PRO A 116 -8.75 -19.02 -20.96
C PRO A 116 -8.43 -20.22 -20.05
N GLY A 117 -9.21 -21.29 -20.15
CA GLY A 117 -8.97 -22.54 -19.42
C GLY A 117 -9.52 -22.56 -17.98
N VAL A 118 -10.08 -21.47 -17.46
CA VAL A 118 -10.75 -21.46 -16.15
C VAL A 118 -12.10 -22.18 -16.26
N THR A 119 -12.24 -23.30 -15.56
CA THR A 119 -13.49 -24.06 -15.47
C THR A 119 -14.47 -23.43 -14.49
N GLU A 120 -15.76 -23.77 -14.59
CA GLU A 120 -16.80 -23.25 -13.69
C GLU A 120 -16.50 -23.56 -12.21
N ALA A 121 -15.97 -24.76 -11.93
CA ALA A 121 -15.61 -25.19 -10.58
C ALA A 121 -14.44 -24.40 -9.96
N GLN A 122 -13.64 -23.72 -10.79
CA GLN A 122 -12.49 -22.93 -10.33
C GLN A 122 -12.80 -21.43 -10.26
N ARG A 123 -14.03 -21.00 -10.61
CA ARG A 123 -14.37 -19.59 -10.66
C ARG A 123 -14.46 -18.99 -9.26
N LEU A 124 -13.90 -17.81 -9.13
CA LEU A 124 -13.96 -17.02 -7.92
C LEU A 124 -15.33 -16.30 -7.84
N THR A 125 -16.01 -16.44 -6.71
CA THR A 125 -17.22 -15.66 -6.42
C THR A 125 -16.86 -14.18 -6.30
N LEU A 126 -17.51 -13.28 -7.06
CA LEU A 126 -17.12 -11.86 -7.12
C LEU A 126 -17.34 -11.09 -5.81
N SER A 127 -18.44 -11.37 -5.12
CA SER A 127 -18.88 -10.66 -3.90
C SER A 127 -18.29 -11.22 -2.60
N ILE A 128 -17.79 -12.45 -2.61
CA ILE A 128 -17.34 -13.17 -1.42
C ILE A 128 -15.83 -13.42 -1.50
N ARG A 129 -15.12 -13.21 -0.39
CA ARG A 129 -13.68 -13.44 -0.28
C ARG A 129 -13.34 -14.90 0.05
N ASP A 130 -14.29 -15.63 0.61
CA ASP A 130 -14.11 -17.02 1.01
C ASP A 130 -13.75 -17.89 -0.20
N GLY A 131 -12.84 -18.84 0.02
CA GLY A 131 -12.29 -19.65 -1.06
C GLY A 131 -11.36 -18.89 -2.01
N ARG A 132 -10.78 -17.76 -1.60
CA ARG A 132 -9.66 -17.10 -2.29
C ARG A 132 -8.37 -17.23 -1.47
N GLY A 133 -7.23 -16.89 -2.05
CA GLY A 133 -5.92 -16.93 -1.39
C GLY A 133 -5.15 -18.21 -1.71
N LEU A 134 -4.24 -18.62 -0.83
CA LEU A 134 -3.37 -19.80 -1.04
C LEU A 134 -4.14 -21.12 -1.13
N GLN A 135 -5.29 -21.21 -0.45
CA GLN A 135 -6.09 -22.43 -0.43
C GLN A 135 -6.81 -22.71 -1.76
N HIS A 136 -6.96 -21.71 -2.63
CA HIS A 136 -7.58 -21.88 -3.93
C HIS A 136 -6.53 -21.98 -5.04
N ASP A 137 -6.66 -22.95 -5.94
CA ASP A 137 -5.63 -23.28 -6.94
C ASP A 137 -5.21 -22.07 -7.80
N LEU A 138 -6.18 -21.32 -8.35
CA LEU A 138 -5.88 -20.15 -9.20
C LEU A 138 -5.18 -19.02 -8.46
N THR A 139 -5.76 -18.54 -7.34
CA THR A 139 -5.17 -17.44 -6.58
C THR A 139 -3.93 -17.86 -5.82
N GLY A 140 -3.84 -19.12 -5.40
CA GLY A 140 -2.66 -19.65 -4.75
C GLY A 140 -1.47 -19.70 -5.70
N ARG A 141 -1.67 -20.11 -6.97
CA ARG A 141 -0.62 -20.02 -7.99
C ARG A 141 -0.11 -18.59 -8.16
N LEU A 142 -1.02 -17.61 -8.21
CA LEU A 142 -0.69 -16.20 -8.33
C LEU A 142 0.08 -15.65 -7.13
N LEU A 143 -0.27 -16.08 -5.91
CA LEU A 143 0.32 -15.64 -4.66
C LEU A 143 1.57 -16.45 -4.27
N CYS A 144 1.85 -17.55 -4.96
CA CYS A 144 3.02 -18.36 -4.72
C CYS A 144 4.29 -17.57 -5.10
N PRO A 145 5.31 -17.50 -4.22
CA PRO A 145 6.62 -16.99 -4.56
C PRO A 145 7.21 -17.69 -5.80
N ILE A 146 7.94 -16.95 -6.64
CA ILE A 146 8.55 -17.49 -7.87
C ILE A 146 9.54 -18.64 -7.61
N ARG A 147 10.06 -18.73 -6.39
CA ARG A 147 10.97 -19.80 -5.94
C ARG A 147 10.32 -21.18 -5.92
N TYR A 148 9.02 -21.25 -5.69
CA TYR A 148 8.33 -22.52 -5.48
C TYR A 148 7.54 -22.91 -6.73
N ASP A 149 7.68 -24.16 -7.16
CA ASP A 149 6.86 -24.71 -8.23
C ASP A 149 5.47 -25.04 -7.71
N TRP A 150 4.46 -24.24 -8.09
CA TRP A 150 3.09 -24.45 -7.64
C TRP A 150 2.42 -25.67 -8.28
N ASP A 151 2.91 -26.12 -9.44
CA ASP A 151 2.31 -27.26 -10.14
C ASP A 151 2.75 -28.60 -9.51
N ASP A 152 3.83 -28.59 -8.74
CA ASP A 152 4.18 -29.69 -7.84
C ASP A 152 3.20 -29.73 -6.65
N LEU A 153 2.41 -30.81 -6.59
CA LEU A 153 1.40 -31.05 -5.56
C LEU A 153 1.99 -31.05 -4.13
N SER A 154 3.21 -31.54 -3.96
CA SER A 154 3.90 -31.57 -2.67
C SER A 154 4.27 -30.17 -2.24
N VAL A 155 4.88 -29.39 -3.14
CA VAL A 155 5.25 -28.00 -2.88
C VAL A 155 4.01 -27.16 -2.59
N ARG A 156 2.95 -27.33 -3.39
CA ARG A 156 1.68 -26.63 -3.19
C ARG A 156 1.06 -26.90 -1.81
N ALA A 157 1.07 -28.15 -1.35
CA ALA A 157 0.60 -28.49 -0.01
C ALA A 157 1.45 -27.81 1.08
N LYS A 158 2.79 -27.85 0.94
CA LYS A 158 3.70 -27.21 1.89
C LYS A 158 3.52 -25.68 1.96
N VAL A 159 3.32 -25.02 0.81
CA VAL A 159 3.07 -23.57 0.76
C VAL A 159 1.72 -23.22 1.40
N ARG A 160 0.70 -24.07 1.26
CA ARG A 160 -0.61 -23.86 1.88
C ARG A 160 -0.60 -23.95 3.40
N ASP A 161 0.16 -24.92 3.90
CA ASP A 161 0.23 -25.24 5.33
C ASP A 161 1.44 -24.58 6.02
N GLU A 162 2.20 -23.77 5.28
CA GLU A 162 3.44 -23.11 5.69
C GLU A 162 4.48 -24.03 6.35
N LEU A 163 4.68 -25.21 5.76
CA LEU A 163 5.54 -26.27 6.30
C LEU A 163 6.97 -26.24 5.74
N ASP A 164 7.93 -26.78 6.48
CA ASP A 164 9.32 -26.97 6.06
C ASP A 164 10.01 -25.71 5.49
N GLY A 165 9.62 -24.52 5.96
CA GLY A 165 10.15 -23.25 5.46
C GLY A 165 9.58 -22.81 4.10
N TYR A 166 8.54 -23.48 3.59
CA TYR A 166 7.74 -22.98 2.48
C TYR A 166 6.77 -21.93 3.03
N SER A 167 7.00 -20.66 2.75
CA SER A 167 6.10 -19.59 3.16
C SER A 167 5.79 -18.68 1.98
N ALA A 168 4.54 -18.23 1.89
CA ALA A 168 4.19 -17.16 0.96
C ALA A 168 4.91 -15.84 1.29
N SER A 169 5.42 -15.69 2.52
CA SER A 169 6.28 -14.59 2.97
C SER A 169 7.78 -14.84 2.68
N SER A 170 8.08 -15.61 1.63
CA SER A 170 9.45 -15.82 1.15
C SER A 170 10.13 -14.49 0.78
N ASP A 171 11.47 -14.46 0.81
CA ASP A 171 12.29 -13.36 0.29
C ASP A 171 12.07 -13.11 -1.22
N TYR A 172 11.44 -14.05 -1.91
CA TYR A 172 11.10 -13.94 -3.33
C TYR A 172 9.70 -13.39 -3.54
N TRP A 173 9.58 -12.52 -4.54
CA TRP A 173 8.31 -11.93 -4.96
C TRP A 173 7.32 -12.98 -5.47
N ILE A 174 6.03 -12.66 -5.32
CA ILE A 174 4.92 -13.49 -5.79
C ILE A 174 4.76 -13.43 -7.31
N ARG A 175 4.32 -14.54 -7.90
CA ARG A 175 4.18 -14.71 -9.34
C ARG A 175 3.29 -13.66 -10.01
N CYS A 176 2.23 -13.19 -9.35
CA CYS A 176 1.30 -12.23 -9.94
C CYS A 176 1.91 -10.86 -10.30
N LEU A 177 3.14 -10.58 -9.84
CA LEU A 177 3.89 -9.37 -10.20
C LEU A 177 4.65 -9.51 -11.51
N TYR A 178 4.88 -10.73 -11.99
CA TYR A 178 5.73 -11.01 -13.15
C TYR A 178 4.93 -11.07 -14.45
N GLU A 179 5.60 -10.71 -15.55
CA GLU A 179 5.14 -11.03 -16.90
C GLU A 179 4.91 -12.54 -17.03
N GLY A 180 3.74 -12.92 -17.54
CA GLY A 180 3.40 -14.35 -17.68
C GLY A 180 3.25 -15.14 -16.38
N GLU A 181 3.35 -14.50 -15.20
CA GLU A 181 3.34 -15.17 -13.89
C GLU A 181 4.53 -16.12 -13.65
N GLU A 182 5.62 -15.87 -14.37
CA GLU A 182 6.86 -16.63 -14.30
C GLU A 182 8.02 -15.70 -13.96
N GLY A 183 8.74 -16.00 -12.87
CA GLY A 183 9.96 -15.30 -12.50
C GLY A 183 11.19 -16.13 -12.85
N ASP A 184 12.28 -15.46 -13.23
CA ASP A 184 13.56 -16.10 -13.48
C ASP A 184 14.41 -16.06 -12.19
N LEU A 185 14.71 -17.23 -11.61
CA LEU A 185 15.49 -17.28 -10.36
C LEU A 185 16.96 -16.88 -10.54
N ARG A 186 17.46 -16.83 -11.78
CA ARG A 186 18.81 -16.34 -12.09
C ARG A 186 18.83 -14.83 -12.31
N ASP A 187 17.67 -14.24 -12.60
CA ASP A 187 17.46 -12.81 -12.85
C ASP A 187 16.07 -12.40 -12.34
N VAL A 188 15.96 -12.14 -11.04
CA VAL A 188 14.68 -11.88 -10.37
C VAL A 188 14.01 -10.58 -10.82
N GLU A 189 14.73 -9.67 -11.48
CA GLU A 189 14.15 -8.43 -11.99
C GLU A 189 13.50 -8.62 -13.36
N LYS A 190 13.88 -9.69 -14.08
CA LYS A 190 13.33 -10.01 -15.38
C LYS A 190 11.83 -10.25 -15.29
N GLY A 191 11.07 -9.45 -16.03
CA GLY A 191 9.61 -9.51 -16.04
C GLY A 191 8.95 -8.96 -14.76
N PHE A 192 9.71 -8.51 -13.77
CA PHE A 192 9.16 -8.00 -12.52
C PHE A 192 8.34 -6.72 -12.74
N LEU A 193 7.18 -6.63 -12.08
CA LEU A 193 6.17 -5.58 -12.22
C LEU A 193 5.62 -5.40 -13.65
N ARG A 194 5.75 -6.42 -14.51
CA ARG A 194 5.23 -6.42 -15.90
C ARG A 194 4.01 -7.33 -16.10
N SER A 195 3.34 -7.70 -15.00
CA SER A 195 2.12 -8.51 -15.04
C SER A 195 0.94 -7.77 -15.68
N GLN A 196 0.16 -8.49 -16.49
CA GLN A 196 -1.09 -7.98 -17.05
C GLN A 196 -2.14 -7.63 -15.98
N LEU A 197 -2.10 -8.29 -14.81
CA LEU A 197 -3.00 -7.98 -13.70
C LEU A 197 -2.69 -6.58 -13.13
N LEU A 198 -1.42 -6.19 -13.07
CA LEU A 198 -1.02 -4.86 -12.61
C LEU A 198 -1.48 -3.76 -13.58
N VAL A 199 -1.39 -4.02 -14.89
CA VAL A 199 -1.91 -3.10 -15.91
C VAL A 199 -3.41 -2.92 -15.77
N LYS A 200 -4.17 -4.01 -15.59
CA LYS A 200 -5.63 -3.93 -15.39
C LYS A 200 -5.99 -3.22 -14.09
N ALA A 201 -5.28 -3.48 -12.99
CA ALA A 201 -5.50 -2.85 -11.70
C ALA A 201 -5.20 -1.34 -11.69
N SER A 202 -4.21 -0.90 -12.48
CA SER A 202 -3.83 0.51 -12.61
C SER A 202 -4.66 1.28 -13.64
N THR A 203 -5.43 0.58 -14.47
CA THR A 203 -6.32 1.23 -15.44
C THR A 203 -7.55 1.78 -14.69
N PRO A 204 -7.75 3.11 -14.65
CA PRO A 204 -8.93 3.66 -13.98
C PRO A 204 -10.20 3.13 -14.65
N PRO A 205 -11.26 2.82 -13.88
CA PRO A 205 -12.54 2.47 -14.46
C PRO A 205 -12.97 3.63 -15.36
N LEU A 206 -13.15 3.35 -16.66
CA LEU A 206 -13.67 4.29 -17.66
C LEU A 206 -15.13 4.66 -17.29
N SER A 207 -15.30 5.54 -16.30
CA SER A 207 -16.59 6.15 -15.94
C SER A 207 -16.46 7.62 -15.55
N LEU A 208 -15.44 8.32 -16.03
CA LEU A 208 -15.51 9.78 -16.10
C LEU A 208 -16.12 10.13 -17.45
N GLY A 209 -17.45 10.34 -17.44
CA GLY A 209 -18.16 10.93 -18.57
C GLY A 209 -17.53 12.26 -19.00
N PRO A 210 -17.83 12.75 -20.21
CA PRO A 210 -17.20 13.96 -20.71
C PRO A 210 -17.58 15.14 -19.81
N LEU A 211 -16.58 15.66 -19.08
CA LEU A 211 -16.69 16.97 -18.45
C LEU A 211 -16.85 17.99 -19.58
N LYS A 212 -18.09 18.44 -19.77
CA LYS A 212 -18.38 19.62 -20.57
C LYS A 212 -17.82 20.82 -19.80
N PHE A 213 -16.93 21.56 -20.46
CA PHE A 213 -16.48 22.88 -20.03
C PHE A 213 -17.62 23.89 -20.13
#